data_AF-A0A4Y2S0M4-F1
#
_entry.id   AF-A0A4Y2S0M4-F1
#
_cell.length_a   1.000
_cell.length_b   1.000
_cell.length_c   1.000
_cell.angle_alpha   90.00
_cell.angle_beta   90.00
_cell.angle_gamma   90.00
#
_symmetry.space_group_name_H-M   'P 1'
#
loop_
_entity.id
_entity.type
_entity.pdbx_description
1 polymer ?
#
loop_
_entity_poly.entity_id
_entity_poly.type
_entity_poly.pdbx_seq_one_letter_code
_entity_poly.pdbx_strand_id
1 'polypeptide(L)'
;MLYYNLDPCHFITAADLTWNAGLNFTKAELELFTDVNMYLWIEDNIRGGICYVGKRYSCCNNRFVPETFDSKLEETYIIAVDANNLYGYTMTQSLPIGNFKFLSESEIKDFNVLELSAKDEVGYFLEVDLLYPSELHDLHDFPLAPDHTVITLDMFSPYQKKLVKNHGLKLSKQNRKLTPCFFTKYNYVVHYLNLKFYLEHGMVL
;
A
#
# COMPACT_ATOMS: atom_id res chain seq x y z
N MET A 1 -26.88 -19.63 -0.68
CA MET A 1 -26.95 -19.68 -2.15
C MET A 1 -28.19 -18.99 -2.71
N LEU A 2 -29.38 -19.19 -2.11
CA LEU A 2 -30.59 -18.40 -2.45
C LEU A 2 -30.38 -16.88 -2.37
N TYR A 3 -29.52 -16.41 -1.47
CA TYR A 3 -29.25 -14.97 -1.26
C TYR A 3 -28.71 -14.24 -2.51
N TYR A 4 -27.83 -14.87 -3.28
CA TYR A 4 -27.26 -14.25 -4.50
C TYR A 4 -27.89 -14.78 -5.79
N ASN A 5 -28.84 -15.72 -5.69
CA ASN A 5 -29.46 -16.40 -6.83
C ASN A 5 -28.44 -17.02 -7.82
N LEU A 6 -27.34 -17.57 -7.29
CA LEU A 6 -26.32 -18.28 -8.04
C LEU A 6 -26.21 -19.72 -7.53
N ASP A 7 -26.05 -20.68 -8.44
CA ASP A 7 -25.72 -22.08 -8.11
C ASP A 7 -24.20 -22.29 -8.20
N PRO A 8 -23.52 -22.55 -7.06
CA PRO A 8 -22.07 -22.78 -7.00
C PRO A 8 -21.56 -23.93 -7.86
N CYS A 9 -22.41 -24.89 -8.24
CA CYS A 9 -22.02 -25.97 -9.16
C CYS A 9 -21.64 -25.45 -10.55
N HIS A 10 -21.98 -24.21 -10.91
CA HIS A 10 -21.61 -23.58 -12.18
C HIS A 10 -20.26 -22.83 -12.15
N PHE A 11 -19.56 -22.79 -11.01
CA PHE A 11 -18.32 -22.04 -10.86
C PHE A 11 -17.15 -22.96 -10.56
N ILE A 12 -16.01 -22.72 -11.21
CA ILE A 12 -14.81 -23.56 -11.07
C ILE A 12 -14.09 -23.28 -9.74
N THR A 13 -14.15 -22.02 -9.27
CA THR A 13 -13.46 -21.59 -8.05
C THR A 13 -14.36 -20.74 -7.17
N ALA A 14 -14.02 -20.67 -5.87
CA ALA A 14 -14.69 -19.76 -4.95
C ALA A 14 -14.52 -18.29 -5.36
N ALA A 15 -13.35 -17.91 -5.90
CA ALA A 15 -13.10 -16.55 -6.37
C ALA A 15 -14.07 -16.16 -7.50
N ASP A 16 -14.23 -17.04 -8.49
CA ASP A 16 -15.17 -16.87 -9.61
C ASP A 16 -16.62 -16.72 -9.12
N LEU A 17 -17.07 -17.60 -8.21
CA LEU A 17 -18.38 -17.48 -7.57
C LEU A 17 -18.55 -16.15 -6.83
N THR A 18 -17.57 -15.76 -6.01
CA THR A 18 -17.66 -14.54 -5.19
C THR A 18 -17.65 -13.27 -6.04
N TRP A 19 -16.87 -13.26 -7.12
CA TRP A 19 -16.82 -12.15 -8.07
C TRP A 19 -18.16 -11.96 -8.78
N ASN A 20 -18.72 -13.05 -9.33
CA ASN A 20 -20.03 -13.02 -9.98
C ASN A 20 -21.17 -12.68 -9.00
N ALA A 21 -21.10 -13.17 -7.77
CA ALA A 21 -22.04 -12.79 -6.72
C ALA A 21 -21.98 -11.29 -6.42
N GLY A 22 -20.76 -10.73 -6.34
CA GLY A 22 -20.54 -9.30 -6.15
C GLY A 22 -21.15 -8.46 -7.27
N LEU A 23 -20.82 -8.76 -8.53
CA LEU A 23 -21.38 -8.05 -9.69
C LEU A 23 -22.89 -8.19 -9.81
N ASN A 24 -23.43 -9.39 -9.55
CA ASN A 24 -24.87 -9.61 -9.58
C ASN A 24 -25.60 -8.81 -8.47
N PHE A 25 -24.96 -8.64 -7.31
CA PHE A 25 -25.51 -7.86 -6.20
C PHE A 25 -25.45 -6.35 -6.47
N THR A 26 -24.30 -5.84 -6.91
CA THR A 26 -24.08 -4.39 -7.12
C THR A 26 -24.66 -3.89 -8.42
N LYS A 27 -24.87 -4.76 -9.41
CA LYS A 27 -25.23 -4.41 -10.79
C LYS A 27 -24.20 -3.47 -11.44
N ALA A 28 -22.97 -3.47 -10.95
CA ALA A 28 -21.90 -2.67 -11.52
C ALA A 28 -21.53 -3.19 -12.91
N GLU A 29 -21.43 -2.28 -13.87
CA GLU A 29 -20.88 -2.54 -15.20
C GLU A 29 -19.44 -2.05 -15.22
N LEU A 30 -18.50 -2.97 -15.41
CA LEU A 30 -17.08 -2.66 -15.41
C LEU A 30 -16.59 -2.44 -16.83
N GLU A 31 -16.08 -1.24 -17.10
CA GLU A 31 -15.39 -0.92 -18.34
C GLU A 31 -13.99 -1.54 -18.35
N LEU A 32 -13.55 -2.00 -19.52
CA LEU A 32 -12.18 -2.44 -19.74
C LEU A 32 -11.34 -1.29 -20.27
N PHE A 33 -10.07 -1.25 -19.91
CA PHE A 33 -9.12 -0.34 -20.55
C PHE A 33 -9.05 -0.62 -22.05
N THR A 34 -9.26 0.42 -22.86
CA THR A 34 -9.14 0.37 -24.32
C THR A 34 -7.78 0.86 -24.83
N ASP A 35 -7.03 1.60 -23.98
CA ASP A 35 -5.67 2.05 -24.24
C ASP A 35 -4.65 1.16 -23.49
N VAL A 36 -3.73 0.58 -24.25
CA VAL A 36 -2.64 -0.26 -23.72
C VAL A 36 -1.72 0.51 -22.78
N ASN A 37 -1.50 1.81 -23.02
CA ASN A 37 -0.64 2.62 -22.17
C ASN A 37 -1.27 2.83 -20.79
N MET A 38 -2.58 3.04 -20.74
CA MET A 38 -3.31 3.15 -19.48
C MET A 38 -3.30 1.83 -18.70
N TYR A 39 -3.50 0.71 -19.39
CA TYR A 39 -3.38 -0.62 -18.80
C TYR A 39 -2.00 -0.84 -18.17
N LEU A 40 -0.92 -0.60 -18.94
CA LEU A 40 0.45 -0.77 -18.45
C LEU A 40 0.78 0.19 -17.30
N TRP A 41 0.33 1.44 -17.39
CA TRP A 41 0.55 2.45 -16.37
C TRP A 41 -0.12 2.07 -15.03
N ILE A 42 -1.31 1.48 -15.06
CA ILE A 42 -1.96 0.97 -13.85
C ILE A 42 -1.26 -0.31 -13.35
N GLU A 43 -1.03 -1.30 -14.22
CA GLU A 43 -0.41 -2.59 -13.86
C GLU A 43 0.95 -2.42 -13.19
N ASP A 44 1.82 -1.57 -13.75
CA ASP A 44 3.16 -1.30 -13.21
C ASP A 44 3.12 -0.66 -11.81
N ASN A 45 1.97 -0.11 -11.43
CA ASN A 45 1.76 0.61 -10.18
C ASN A 45 0.82 -0.11 -9.19
N ILE A 46 0.40 -1.34 -9.51
CA ILE A 46 -0.27 -2.23 -8.55
C ILE A 46 0.73 -2.62 -7.48
N ARG A 47 0.37 -2.37 -6.22
CA ARG A 47 1.19 -2.67 -5.04
C ARG A 47 0.47 -3.69 -4.16
N GLY A 48 1.25 -4.61 -3.59
CA GLY A 48 0.75 -5.58 -2.63
C GLY A 48 0.65 -5.03 -1.20
N GLY A 49 0.45 -5.95 -0.25
CA GLY A 49 0.49 -5.62 1.18
C GLY A 49 1.86 -5.10 1.62
N ILE A 50 1.86 -4.07 2.45
CA ILE A 50 3.09 -3.51 3.03
C ILE A 50 3.56 -4.44 4.15
N CYS A 51 4.82 -4.88 4.07
CA CYS A 51 5.49 -5.60 5.14
C CYS A 51 6.70 -4.79 5.61
N TYR A 52 6.67 -4.36 6.86
CA TYR A 52 7.67 -3.46 7.43
C TYR A 52 8.06 -3.87 8.84
N VAL A 53 9.36 -3.80 9.14
CA VAL A 53 9.91 -4.06 10.47
C VAL A 53 10.84 -2.90 10.84
N GLY A 54 10.31 -1.91 11.55
CA GLY A 54 11.08 -0.75 12.02
C GLY A 54 11.99 -1.09 13.21
N LYS A 55 11.48 -1.88 14.16
CA LYS A 55 12.23 -2.35 15.34
C LYS A 55 12.46 -3.86 15.28
N ARG A 56 13.72 -4.28 15.23
CA ARG A 56 14.11 -5.70 15.05
C ARG A 56 13.84 -6.59 16.26
N TYR A 57 13.88 -6.01 17.45
CA TYR A 57 13.66 -6.72 18.71
C TYR A 57 13.02 -5.79 19.72
N SER A 58 11.97 -6.26 20.38
CA SER A 58 11.37 -5.61 21.53
C SER A 58 11.01 -6.69 22.55
N CYS A 59 11.24 -6.39 23.82
CA CYS A 59 10.82 -7.22 24.94
C CYS A 59 9.97 -6.34 25.85
N CYS A 60 9.01 -6.95 26.55
CA CYS A 60 8.20 -6.25 27.54
C CYS A 60 8.30 -6.95 28.89
N ASN A 61 8.25 -6.16 29.95
CA ASN A 61 8.21 -6.64 31.33
C ASN A 61 6.74 -6.80 31.74
N ASN A 62 6.16 -7.95 31.43
CA ASN A 62 4.73 -8.20 31.59
C ASN A 62 4.47 -9.14 32.78
N ARG A 63 3.67 -8.71 33.77
CA ARG A 63 3.35 -9.53 34.96
C ARG A 63 2.67 -10.87 34.64
N PHE A 64 2.04 -10.99 33.48
CA PHE A 64 1.36 -12.21 33.04
C PHE A 64 2.32 -13.24 32.42
N VAL A 65 3.62 -12.93 32.31
CA VAL A 65 4.68 -13.86 31.88
C VAL A 65 5.70 -14.01 33.01
N PRO A 66 5.41 -14.84 34.04
CA PRO A 66 6.18 -14.87 35.28
C PRO A 66 7.64 -15.28 35.10
N GLU A 67 7.95 -16.05 34.05
CA GLU A 67 9.31 -16.56 33.78
C GLU A 67 10.31 -15.45 33.48
N THR A 68 9.84 -14.30 32.97
CA THR A 68 10.69 -13.18 32.55
C THR A 68 10.36 -11.86 33.25
N PHE A 69 9.38 -11.86 34.16
CA PHE A 69 8.94 -10.64 34.85
C PHE A 69 9.91 -10.25 35.97
N ASP A 70 10.26 -8.96 36.01
CA ASP A 70 11.01 -8.35 37.11
C ASP A 70 10.19 -7.23 37.76
N SER A 71 9.80 -7.44 39.02
CA SER A 71 9.07 -6.46 39.85
C SER A 71 9.83 -5.15 40.09
N LYS A 72 11.14 -5.09 39.81
CA LYS A 72 11.96 -3.89 39.93
C LYS A 72 11.92 -3.01 38.68
N LEU A 73 11.48 -3.55 37.55
CA LEU A 73 11.38 -2.83 36.29
C LEU A 73 9.96 -2.30 36.10
N GLU A 74 9.84 -1.23 35.30
CA GLU A 74 8.54 -0.74 34.87
C GLU A 74 7.79 -1.83 34.10
N GLU A 75 6.50 -1.97 34.36
CA GLU A 75 5.67 -2.90 33.64
C GLU A 75 5.35 -2.37 32.23
N THR A 76 5.57 -3.21 31.22
CA THR A 76 5.32 -2.87 29.83
C THR A 76 4.61 -4.02 29.12
N TYR A 77 3.93 -3.70 28.02
CA TYR A 77 3.15 -4.65 27.24
C TYR A 77 3.45 -4.46 25.75
N ILE A 78 3.36 -5.56 24.98
CA ILE A 78 3.33 -5.52 23.52
C ILE A 78 1.92 -5.88 23.08
N ILE A 79 1.30 -5.02 22.27
CA ILE A 79 -0.01 -5.27 21.70
C ILE A 79 0.14 -5.79 20.26
N ALA A 80 -0.62 -6.82 19.94
CA ALA A 80 -0.84 -7.27 18.57
C ALA A 80 -2.23 -6.79 18.14
N VAL A 81 -2.26 -5.99 17.07
CA VAL A 81 -3.51 -5.48 16.47
C VAL A 81 -3.67 -6.07 15.08
N ASP A 82 -4.90 -6.44 14.74
CA ASP A 82 -5.27 -6.94 13.41
C ASP A 82 -6.56 -6.25 12.95
N ALA A 83 -6.56 -5.83 11.68
CA ALA A 83 -7.71 -5.17 11.09
C ALA A 83 -8.68 -6.22 10.53
N ASN A 84 -9.86 -6.32 11.15
CA ASN A 84 -10.92 -7.20 10.68
C ASN A 84 -11.36 -6.84 9.25
N ASN A 85 -11.11 -7.74 8.29
CA ASN A 85 -11.52 -7.61 6.89
C ASN A 85 -11.05 -6.30 6.22
N LEU A 86 -9.75 -6.01 6.31
CA LEU A 86 -9.15 -4.79 5.75
C LEU A 86 -9.52 -4.52 4.29
N TYR A 87 -9.36 -5.51 3.40
CA TYR A 87 -9.72 -5.35 1.99
C TYR A 87 -11.23 -5.17 1.79
N GLY A 88 -12.05 -5.87 2.56
CA GLY A 88 -13.50 -5.70 2.50
C GLY A 88 -13.93 -4.30 2.90
N TYR A 89 -13.30 -3.69 3.91
CA TYR A 89 -13.53 -2.29 4.26
C TYR A 89 -13.17 -1.36 3.10
N THR A 90 -12.00 -1.55 2.46
CA THR A 90 -11.61 -0.77 1.28
C THR A 90 -12.60 -0.94 0.13
N MET A 91 -13.14 -2.15 -0.07
CA MET A 91 -14.17 -2.44 -1.08
C MET A 91 -15.54 -1.81 -0.78
N THR A 92 -15.76 -1.26 0.41
CA THR A 92 -16.97 -0.45 0.71
C THR A 92 -16.83 1.01 0.28
N GLN A 93 -15.63 1.46 -0.07
CA GLN A 93 -15.39 2.80 -0.58
C GLN A 93 -15.69 2.89 -2.08
N SER A 94 -15.78 4.11 -2.61
CA SER A 94 -15.94 4.33 -4.05
C SER A 94 -14.75 3.76 -4.81
N LEU A 95 -15.02 2.82 -5.72
CA LEU A 95 -14.02 2.19 -6.58
C LEU A 95 -14.26 2.57 -8.05
N PRO A 96 -13.19 2.69 -8.86
CA PRO A 96 -13.34 2.98 -10.28
C PRO A 96 -14.03 1.83 -11.03
N ILE A 97 -15.05 2.16 -11.82
CA ILE A 97 -15.80 1.19 -12.64
C ILE A 97 -15.76 1.51 -14.15
N GLY A 98 -15.45 2.74 -14.55
CA GLY A 98 -15.40 3.14 -15.96
C GLY A 98 -15.21 4.63 -16.20
N ASN A 99 -15.44 5.06 -17.44
CA ASN A 99 -15.14 6.36 -18.02
C ASN A 99 -13.66 6.73 -17.92
N PHE A 100 -12.79 5.76 -18.16
CA PHE A 100 -11.36 5.94 -18.03
C PHE A 100 -10.81 6.86 -19.12
N LYS A 101 -10.17 7.96 -18.71
CA LYS A 101 -9.51 8.91 -19.61
C LYS A 101 -8.29 9.52 -18.96
N PHE A 102 -7.27 9.81 -19.76
CA PHE A 102 -6.22 10.73 -19.34
C PHE A 102 -6.77 12.17 -19.33
N LEU A 103 -6.29 12.97 -18.39
CA LEU A 103 -6.56 14.40 -18.39
C LEU A 103 -5.77 15.08 -19.51
N SER A 104 -6.36 16.11 -20.10
CA SER A 104 -5.65 17.02 -20.99
C SER A 104 -4.63 17.87 -20.24
N GLU A 105 -3.63 18.39 -20.96
CA GLU A 105 -2.62 19.29 -20.36
C GLU A 105 -3.25 20.52 -19.66
N SER A 106 -4.37 21.03 -20.17
CA SER A 106 -5.10 22.12 -19.53
C SER A 106 -5.76 21.68 -18.23
N GLU A 107 -6.43 20.53 -18.21
CA GLU A 107 -7.03 19.98 -16.97
C GLU A 107 -5.95 19.71 -15.91
N ILE A 108 -4.76 19.27 -16.31
CA ILE A 108 -3.63 19.03 -15.40
C ILE A 108 -3.11 20.34 -14.79
N LYS A 109 -3.00 21.42 -15.58
CA LYS A 109 -2.51 22.72 -15.08
C LYS A 109 -3.42 23.33 -14.02
N ASP A 110 -4.72 23.14 -14.15
CA ASP A 110 -5.73 23.65 -13.22
C ASP A 110 -6.09 22.65 -12.11
N PHE A 111 -5.39 21.51 -12.04
CA PHE A 111 -5.71 20.45 -11.11
C PHE A 111 -5.24 20.76 -9.69
N ASN A 112 -6.17 20.77 -8.73
CA ASN A 112 -5.85 20.87 -7.31
C ASN A 112 -6.32 19.63 -6.56
N VAL A 113 -5.37 18.75 -6.19
CA VAL A 113 -5.68 17.53 -5.45
C VAL A 113 -6.39 17.83 -4.13
N LEU A 114 -6.05 18.94 -3.46
CA LEU A 114 -6.56 19.27 -2.12
C LEU A 114 -8.05 19.61 -2.10
N GLU A 115 -8.64 19.95 -3.24
CA GLU A 115 -10.07 20.30 -3.36
C GLU A 115 -10.98 19.06 -3.51
N LEU A 116 -10.43 17.89 -3.83
CA LEU A 116 -11.19 16.68 -4.12
C LEU A 116 -11.79 16.01 -2.88
N SER A 117 -12.95 15.40 -2.99
CA SER A 117 -13.60 14.66 -1.90
C SER A 117 -13.61 13.17 -2.16
N ALA A 118 -13.50 12.36 -1.10
CA ALA A 118 -13.68 10.90 -1.19
C ALA A 118 -15.09 10.48 -1.67
N LYS A 119 -16.04 11.41 -1.67
CA LYS A 119 -17.42 11.20 -2.12
C LYS A 119 -17.67 11.64 -3.57
N ASP A 120 -16.66 12.21 -4.23
CA ASP A 120 -16.80 12.61 -5.62
C ASP A 120 -17.02 11.38 -6.51
N GLU A 121 -17.82 11.56 -7.55
CA GLU A 121 -18.12 10.49 -8.52
C GLU A 121 -16.90 10.12 -9.38
N VAL A 122 -15.92 11.04 -9.47
CA VAL A 122 -14.70 10.88 -10.26
C VAL A 122 -13.51 10.76 -9.33
N GLY A 123 -12.77 9.66 -9.46
CA GLY A 123 -11.49 9.45 -8.79
C GLY A 123 -10.31 9.71 -9.74
N TYR A 124 -9.14 9.96 -9.15
CA TYR A 124 -7.92 10.27 -9.90
C TYR A 124 -6.74 9.40 -9.43
N PHE A 125 -5.96 8.94 -10.39
CA PHE A 125 -4.60 8.47 -10.18
C PHE A 125 -3.66 9.51 -10.77
N LEU A 126 -2.60 9.85 -10.04
CA LEU A 126 -1.70 10.94 -10.37
C LEU A 126 -0.28 10.42 -10.37
N GLU A 127 0.51 10.82 -11.36
CA GLU A 127 1.96 10.63 -11.38
C GLU A 127 2.62 11.91 -10.86
N VAL A 128 3.33 11.82 -9.75
CA VAL A 128 3.89 12.99 -9.05
C VAL A 128 5.30 12.74 -8.55
N ASP A 129 6.07 13.80 -8.42
CA ASP A 129 7.29 13.78 -7.61
C ASP A 129 6.90 14.11 -6.16
N LEU A 130 7.45 13.38 -5.20
CA LEU A 130 7.16 13.58 -3.78
C LEU A 130 8.45 13.62 -2.97
N LEU A 131 8.73 14.79 -2.38
CA LEU A 131 9.79 14.97 -1.42
C LEU A 131 9.35 14.43 -0.05
N TYR A 132 10.28 13.74 0.62
CA TYR A 132 10.13 13.29 2.00
C TYR A 132 11.09 14.08 2.90
N PRO A 133 10.64 15.19 3.52
CA PRO A 133 11.51 16.04 4.33
C PRO A 133 12.20 15.26 5.46
N SER A 134 13.46 15.58 5.71
CA SER A 134 14.31 14.87 6.68
C SER A 134 13.82 14.97 8.11
N GLU A 135 13.18 16.08 8.45
CA GLU A 135 12.57 16.35 9.75
C GLU A 135 11.44 15.37 10.10
N LEU A 136 10.87 14.69 9.12
CA LEU A 136 9.83 13.67 9.31
C LEU A 136 10.40 12.28 9.60
N HIS A 137 11.71 12.04 9.36
CA HIS A 137 12.27 10.68 9.40
C HIS A 137 12.26 10.10 10.82
N ASP A 138 12.46 10.94 11.83
CA ASP A 138 12.38 10.55 13.25
C ASP A 138 10.95 10.58 13.80
N LEU A 139 10.02 11.26 13.12
CA LEU A 139 8.62 11.38 13.52
C LEU A 139 7.74 10.24 12.98
N HIS A 140 8.12 9.68 11.84
CA HIS A 140 7.34 8.67 11.15
C HIS A 140 7.92 7.27 11.38
N ASP A 141 7.33 6.52 12.30
CA ASP A 141 7.68 5.11 12.50
C ASP A 141 7.41 4.24 11.25
N PHE A 142 6.46 4.66 10.41
CA PHE A 142 6.09 3.98 9.16
C PHE A 142 6.31 4.93 7.97
N PRO A 143 7.33 4.71 7.14
CA PRO A 143 7.53 5.51 5.94
C PRO A 143 6.31 5.45 5.02
N LEU A 144 5.90 6.62 4.55
CA LEU A 144 4.79 6.80 3.61
C LEU A 144 5.23 6.50 2.17
N ALA A 145 4.27 6.40 1.26
CA ALA A 145 4.50 6.17 -0.18
C ALA A 145 5.48 5.02 -0.48
N PRO A 146 5.13 3.77 -0.09
CA PRO A 146 5.97 2.60 -0.36
C PRO A 146 6.09 2.37 -1.87
N ASP A 147 7.30 2.02 -2.32
CA ASP A 147 7.58 1.89 -3.74
C ASP A 147 8.43 0.67 -4.09
N HIS A 148 8.33 0.20 -5.34
CA HIS A 148 9.07 -0.93 -5.87
C HIS A 148 10.54 -0.56 -6.09
N THR A 149 11.35 -0.74 -5.05
CA THR A 149 12.77 -0.40 -5.06
C THR A 149 13.64 -1.62 -5.38
N VAL A 150 14.66 -1.42 -6.22
CA VAL A 150 15.75 -2.41 -6.37
C VAL A 150 16.74 -2.22 -5.23
N ILE A 151 16.88 -3.24 -4.41
CA ILE A 151 17.72 -3.21 -3.21
C ILE A 151 19.17 -3.55 -3.57
N THR A 152 20.06 -2.58 -3.46
CA THR A 152 21.48 -2.70 -3.83
C THR A 152 22.39 -2.85 -2.59
N LEU A 153 23.62 -3.33 -2.80
CA LEU A 153 24.58 -3.59 -1.71
C LEU A 153 24.98 -2.32 -0.95
N ASP A 154 25.03 -1.18 -1.61
CA ASP A 154 25.38 0.10 -1.01
C ASP A 154 24.37 0.51 0.08
N MET A 155 23.09 0.18 -0.10
CA MET A 155 22.00 0.41 0.86
C MET A 155 22.11 -0.43 2.15
N PHE A 156 23.01 -1.42 2.19
CA PHE A 156 23.12 -2.32 3.33
C PHE A 156 23.94 -1.69 4.44
N SER A 157 23.49 -1.89 5.68
CA SER A 157 24.31 -1.61 6.86
C SER A 157 25.60 -2.45 6.85
N PRO A 158 26.66 -2.02 7.56
CA PRO A 158 27.90 -2.80 7.68
C PRO A 158 27.68 -4.25 8.16
N TYR A 159 26.73 -4.45 9.08
CA TYR A 159 26.35 -5.77 9.57
C TYR A 159 25.73 -6.65 8.48
N GLN A 160 24.77 -6.11 7.72
CA GLN A 160 24.14 -6.85 6.61
C GLN A 160 25.17 -7.22 5.54
N LYS A 161 26.12 -6.31 5.20
CA LYS A 161 27.23 -6.60 4.28
C LYS A 161 28.08 -7.77 4.78
N LYS A 162 28.39 -7.82 6.08
CA LYS A 162 29.12 -8.93 6.71
C LYS A 162 28.34 -10.26 6.60
N LEU A 163 27.03 -10.24 6.85
CA LEU A 163 26.19 -11.45 6.71
C LEU A 163 26.17 -11.99 5.29
N VAL A 164 26.01 -11.11 4.29
CA VAL A 164 26.05 -11.49 2.87
C VAL A 164 27.37 -12.20 2.56
N LYS A 165 28.50 -11.65 3.01
CA LYS A 165 29.83 -12.25 2.83
C LYS A 165 29.98 -13.58 3.55
N ASN A 166 29.59 -13.65 4.82
CA ASN A 166 29.77 -14.84 5.66
C ASN A 166 28.93 -16.04 5.21
N HIS A 167 27.73 -15.78 4.68
CA HIS A 167 26.79 -16.82 4.26
C HIS A 167 26.74 -17.00 2.74
N GLY A 168 27.60 -16.30 1.97
CA GLY A 168 27.65 -16.43 0.51
C GLY A 168 26.34 -16.07 -0.19
N LEU A 169 25.56 -15.13 0.37
CA LEU A 169 24.24 -14.76 -0.14
C LEU A 169 24.37 -14.04 -1.48
N LYS A 170 23.56 -14.42 -2.46
CA LYS A 170 23.49 -13.74 -3.77
C LYS A 170 22.34 -12.75 -3.76
N LEU A 171 22.62 -11.51 -4.12
CA LEU A 171 21.60 -10.50 -4.34
C LEU A 171 21.11 -10.58 -5.78
N SER A 172 19.80 -10.76 -5.96
CA SER A 172 19.19 -10.63 -7.28
C SER A 172 19.13 -9.16 -7.64
N LYS A 173 19.80 -8.77 -8.72
CA LYS A 173 19.73 -7.40 -9.26
C LYS A 173 18.39 -7.07 -9.91
N GLN A 174 17.53 -8.08 -10.11
CA GLN A 174 16.27 -7.94 -10.85
C GLN A 174 15.05 -7.89 -9.92
N ASN A 175 15.19 -8.27 -8.65
CA ASN A 175 14.05 -8.38 -7.76
C ASN A 175 13.74 -7.03 -7.12
N ARG A 176 12.72 -6.35 -7.64
CA ARG A 176 12.11 -5.19 -6.97
C ARG A 176 11.38 -5.65 -5.70
N LYS A 177 11.46 -4.85 -4.65
CA LYS A 177 10.75 -5.06 -3.38
C LYS A 177 9.91 -3.84 -3.09
N LEU A 178 8.63 -4.04 -2.76
CA LEU A 178 7.79 -2.97 -2.21
C LEU A 178 8.38 -2.55 -0.86
N THR A 179 8.94 -1.35 -0.81
CA THR A 179 9.77 -0.90 0.31
C THR A 179 9.24 0.44 0.83
N PRO A 180 8.78 0.49 2.08
CA PRO A 180 8.62 1.75 2.80
C PRO A 180 9.99 2.35 3.05
N CYS A 181 10.24 3.53 2.48
CA CYS A 181 11.51 4.25 2.64
C CYS A 181 11.29 5.75 2.56
N PHE A 182 12.19 6.49 3.19
CA PHE A 182 12.18 7.96 3.26
C PHE A 182 12.85 8.64 2.06
N PHE A 183 13.10 7.92 0.97
CA PHE A 183 13.66 8.54 -0.23
C PHE A 183 12.61 9.40 -0.92
N THR A 184 13.07 10.46 -1.59
CA THR A 184 12.27 11.19 -2.58
C THR A 184 11.72 10.21 -3.61
N LYS A 185 10.44 10.35 -3.94
CA LYS A 185 9.76 9.56 -4.97
C LYS A 185 9.72 10.39 -6.24
N TYR A 186 10.03 9.76 -7.36
CA TYR A 186 9.94 10.40 -8.68
C TYR A 186 8.98 9.60 -9.55
N ASN A 187 8.15 10.30 -10.33
CA ASN A 187 7.11 9.69 -11.18
C ASN A 187 6.25 8.67 -10.41
N TYR A 188 5.90 9.01 -9.16
CA TYR A 188 5.18 8.10 -8.27
C TYR A 188 3.70 8.14 -8.57
N VAL A 189 3.15 7.01 -9.03
CA VAL A 189 1.71 6.90 -9.30
C VAL A 189 0.95 6.57 -8.03
N VAL A 190 -0.04 7.41 -7.73
CA VAL A 190 -0.79 7.38 -6.47
C VAL A 190 -2.26 7.72 -6.67
N HIS A 191 -3.13 7.04 -5.93
CA HIS A 191 -4.53 7.43 -5.82
C HIS A 191 -4.65 8.77 -5.06
N TYR A 192 -5.49 9.69 -5.53
CA TYR A 192 -5.57 11.05 -4.99
C TYR A 192 -5.82 11.12 -3.47
N LEU A 193 -6.62 10.21 -2.90
CA LEU A 193 -6.84 10.15 -1.44
C LEU A 193 -5.57 9.82 -0.67
N ASN A 194 -4.73 8.93 -1.20
CA ASN A 194 -3.43 8.63 -0.59
C ASN A 194 -2.48 9.80 -0.75
N LEU A 195 -2.51 10.51 -1.89
CA LEU A 195 -1.71 11.72 -2.06
C LEU A 195 -2.10 12.77 -1.04
N LYS A 196 -3.40 13.06 -0.87
CA LYS A 196 -3.88 13.95 0.20
C LYS A 196 -3.36 13.55 1.57
N PHE A 197 -3.51 12.28 1.92
CA PHE A 197 -3.01 11.75 3.18
C PHE A 197 -1.50 11.99 3.34
N TYR A 198 -0.70 11.79 2.30
CA TYR A 198 0.74 12.03 2.36
C TYR A 198 1.10 13.51 2.57
N LEU A 199 0.40 14.43 1.90
CA LEU A 199 0.61 15.87 2.04
C LEU A 199 0.17 16.38 3.43
N GLU A 200 -0.94 15.87 3.95
CA GLU A 200 -1.38 16.15 5.32
C GLU A 200 -0.37 15.71 6.37
N HIS A 201 0.42 14.68 6.06
CA HIS A 201 1.50 14.18 6.91
C HIS A 201 2.87 14.81 6.55
N GLY A 202 2.89 15.89 5.78
CA GLY A 202 4.08 16.72 5.57
C GLY A 202 4.97 16.33 4.39
N MET A 203 4.59 15.33 3.57
CA MET A 203 5.26 15.17 2.28
C MET A 203 4.97 16.38 1.38
N VAL A 204 5.86 16.66 0.42
CA VAL A 204 5.79 17.86 -0.42
C VAL A 204 5.78 17.45 -1.90
N LEU A 205 4.82 18.00 -2.65
CA LEU A 205 4.75 17.94 -4.13
C LEU A 205 5.79 18.86 -4.77
#